data_AF-A0A3D2QQF8-F1
#
_entry.id   AF-A0A3D2QQF8-F1
#
_cell.length_a   1.000
_cell.length_b   1.000
_cell.length_c   1.000
_cell.angle_alpha   90.00
_cell.angle_beta   90.00
_cell.angle_gamma   90.00
#
_symmetry.space_group_name_H-M   'P 1'
#
loop_
_entity.id
_entity.type
_entity.pdbx_description
1 polymer ?
#
loop_
_entity_poly.entity_id
_entity_poly.type
_entity_poly.pdbx_seq_one_letter_code
_entity_poly.pdbx_strand_id
1 'polypeptide(L)'
;MGDIMRPVPFEELINRIFSEYRQSNTIFGIHQDQFCTPDPSKGITVFGQKCATPLGPAAGPHTQLAQNIVASYLVGGRFMELKTVQKMDTLEIDKPCIDARDE
;
A
#
# COMPACT_ATOMS: atom_id res chain seq x y z
N MET A 1 -3.35 16.20 -10.07
CA MET A 1 -3.35 15.79 -8.64
C MET A 1 -3.01 17.03 -7.83
N GLY A 2 -3.85 17.43 -6.87
CA GLY A 2 -3.58 18.65 -6.09
C GLY A 2 -2.32 18.52 -5.23
N ASP A 3 -1.70 19.65 -4.88
CA ASP A 3 -0.51 19.68 -4.02
C ASP A 3 -0.81 19.21 -2.59
N ILE A 4 -2.05 19.40 -2.15
CA ILE A 4 -2.50 19.05 -0.80
C ILE A 4 -3.16 17.67 -0.82
N MET A 5 -2.54 16.71 -0.14
CA MET A 5 -3.14 15.42 0.17
C MET A 5 -4.18 15.60 1.28
N ARG A 6 -5.42 15.19 1.01
CA ARG A 6 -6.47 15.12 2.03
C ARG A 6 -6.63 13.68 2.48
N PRO A 7 -6.41 13.37 3.77
CA PRO A 7 -6.58 12.00 4.25
C PRO A 7 -8.05 11.59 4.16
N VAL A 8 -8.29 10.34 3.77
CA VAL A 8 -9.62 9.73 3.88
C VAL A 8 -9.83 9.35 5.35
N PRO A 9 -10.98 9.69 5.96
CA PRO A 9 -11.29 9.29 7.32
C PRO A 9 -11.19 7.77 7.51
N PHE A 10 -10.70 7.34 8.67
CA PHE A 10 -10.52 5.91 8.96
C PHE A 10 -11.83 5.13 8.83
N GLU A 11 -12.93 5.64 9.37
CA GLU A 11 -14.25 5.01 9.29
C GLU A 11 -14.70 4.84 7.83
N GLU A 12 -14.46 5.84 6.98
CA GLU A 12 -14.79 5.77 5.57
C GLU A 12 -13.96 4.72 4.84
N LEU A 13 -12.66 4.60 5.15
CA LEU A 13 -11.80 3.54 4.60
C LEU A 13 -12.33 2.14 4.95
N ILE A 14 -12.66 1.92 6.22
CA ILE A 14 -13.18 0.65 6.71
C ILE A 14 -14.52 0.33 6.05
N ASN A 15 -15.45 1.29 6.04
CA ASN A 15 -16.75 1.13 5.41
C ASN A 15 -16.62 0.80 3.93
N ARG A 16 -15.69 1.44 3.21
CA ARG A 16 -15.43 1.17 1.81
C ARG A 16 -14.89 -0.24 1.59
N ILE A 17 -13.88 -0.68 2.35
CA ILE A 17 -13.30 -2.03 2.25
C ILE A 17 -14.39 -3.09 2.40
N PHE A 18 -15.16 -3.03 3.49
CA PHE A 18 -16.15 -4.07 3.78
C PHE A 18 -17.38 -4.01 2.89
N SER A 19 -17.82 -2.82 2.49
CA SER A 19 -18.98 -2.68 1.60
C SER A 19 -18.66 -3.16 0.19
N GLU A 20 -17.49 -2.80 -0.33
CA GLU A 20 -17.02 -3.27 -1.64
C GLU A 20 -16.87 -4.80 -1.66
N TYR A 21 -16.26 -5.36 -0.62
CA TYR A 21 -16.08 -6.81 -0.51
C TYR A 21 -17.41 -7.55 -0.48
N ARG A 22 -18.40 -7.07 0.29
CA ARG A 22 -19.74 -7.69 0.34
C ARG A 22 -20.51 -7.61 -0.97
N GLN A 23 -20.33 -6.53 -1.73
CA GLN A 23 -21.08 -6.28 -2.96
C GLN A 23 -20.48 -6.98 -4.17
N SER A 24 -19.14 -7.04 -4.23
CA SER A 24 -18.42 -7.37 -5.47
C SER A 24 -17.30 -8.39 -5.28
N ASN A 25 -17.06 -8.87 -4.05
CA ASN A 25 -15.89 -9.66 -3.69
C ASN A 25 -14.56 -8.99 -4.07
N THR A 26 -14.52 -7.65 -4.04
CA THR A 26 -13.33 -6.85 -4.32
C THR A 26 -12.97 -5.96 -3.15
N ILE A 27 -11.69 -5.64 -2.99
CA ILE A 27 -11.22 -4.57 -2.11
C ILE A 27 -10.32 -3.65 -2.93
N PHE A 28 -10.69 -2.38 -3.05
CA PHE A 28 -10.00 -1.39 -3.89
C PHE A 28 -9.79 -1.88 -5.34
N GLY A 29 -10.78 -2.59 -5.89
CA GLY A 29 -10.75 -3.15 -7.25
C GLY A 29 -10.04 -4.49 -7.39
N ILE A 30 -9.43 -5.03 -6.34
CA ILE A 30 -8.76 -6.34 -6.37
C ILE A 30 -9.78 -7.42 -6.02
N HIS A 31 -10.09 -8.30 -6.97
CA HIS A 31 -10.98 -9.44 -6.75
C HIS A 31 -10.36 -10.48 -5.82
N GLN A 32 -11.17 -11.14 -4.99
CA GLN A 32 -10.72 -12.10 -3.99
C GLN A 32 -9.88 -13.26 -4.56
N ASP A 33 -10.08 -13.64 -5.82
CA ASP A 33 -9.30 -14.70 -6.48
C ASP A 33 -7.82 -14.31 -6.67
N GLN A 34 -7.49 -13.02 -6.57
CA GLN A 34 -6.13 -12.49 -6.60
C GLN A 34 -5.54 -12.36 -5.18
N PHE A 35 -6.32 -12.63 -4.13
CA PHE A 35 -5.81 -12.56 -2.77
C PHE A 35 -4.80 -13.68 -2.54
N CYS A 36 -3.63 -13.32 -2.03
CA CYS A 36 -2.55 -14.24 -1.76
C CYS A 36 -2.54 -14.60 -0.28
N THR A 37 -2.64 -15.90 0.00
CA THR A 37 -2.34 -16.48 1.31
C THR A 37 -0.93 -17.06 1.26
N PRO A 38 0.06 -16.46 1.95
CA PRO A 38 1.43 -16.95 1.94
C PRO A 38 1.54 -18.36 2.53
N ASP A 39 2.40 -19.18 1.94
CA ASP A 39 2.74 -20.49 2.46
C ASP A 39 3.57 -20.34 3.76
N PRO A 40 3.08 -20.82 4.92
CA PRO A 40 3.80 -20.69 6.18
C PRO A 40 5.19 -21.36 6.18
N SER A 41 5.40 -22.36 5.33
CA SER A 41 6.69 -23.06 5.21
C SER A 41 7.76 -22.23 4.48
N LYS A 42 7.35 -21.20 3.73
CA LYS A 42 8.25 -20.31 2.95
C LYS A 42 8.57 -19.00 3.66
N GLY A 43 8.12 -18.84 4.91
CA GLY A 43 8.43 -17.67 5.71
C GLY A 43 9.93 -17.51 5.93
N ILE A 44 10.36 -16.26 6.07
CA ILE A 44 11.76 -15.90 6.34
C ILE A 44 11.87 -15.11 7.65
N THR A 45 13.10 -14.95 8.15
CA THR A 45 13.38 -14.08 9.31
C THR A 45 14.08 -12.82 8.83
N VAL A 46 13.53 -11.66 9.16
CA VAL A 46 14.09 -10.34 8.86
C VAL A 46 14.25 -9.58 10.17
N PHE A 47 15.45 -9.11 10.48
CA PHE A 47 15.76 -8.42 11.75
C PHE A 47 15.29 -9.17 13.02
N GLY A 48 15.36 -10.50 13.01
CA GLY A 48 14.89 -11.34 14.13
C GLY A 48 13.38 -11.52 14.23
N GLN A 49 12.60 -10.98 13.28
CA GLN A 49 11.15 -11.15 13.19
C GLN A 49 10.76 -12.07 12.05
N LYS A 50 9.68 -12.84 12.21
CA LYS A 50 9.14 -13.69 11.14
C LYS A 50 8.39 -12.84 10.12
N CYS A 51 8.68 -13.04 8.85
CA CYS A 51 7.99 -12.43 7.72
C CYS A 51 7.49 -13.52 6.77
N ALA A 52 6.19 -13.50 6.44
CA ALA A 52 5.59 -14.59 5.67
C ALA A 52 6.00 -14.58 4.18
N THR A 53 6.45 -13.44 3.64
CA THR A 53 7.04 -13.34 2.30
C THR A 53 8.18 -12.33 2.29
N PRO A 54 9.26 -12.54 1.53
CA PRO A 54 10.35 -11.56 1.40
C PRO A 54 9.99 -10.34 0.54
N LEU A 55 8.73 -10.18 0.14
CA LEU A 55 8.29 -9.19 -0.85
C LEU A 55 7.40 -8.12 -0.22
N GLY A 56 7.42 -6.94 -0.82
CA GLY A 56 6.49 -5.83 -0.57
C GLY A 56 7.09 -4.50 -1.05
N PRO A 57 6.31 -3.42 -1.01
CA PRO A 57 6.70 -2.15 -1.59
C PRO A 57 7.77 -1.44 -0.75
N ALA A 58 8.74 -0.86 -1.45
CA ALA A 58 9.73 0.06 -0.88
C ALA A 58 9.12 1.42 -0.55
N ALA A 59 9.83 2.22 0.26
CA ALA A 59 9.39 3.55 0.66
C ALA A 59 9.25 4.48 -0.54
N GLY A 60 8.02 4.91 -0.86
CA GLY A 60 7.75 5.65 -2.08
C GLY A 60 6.29 6.05 -2.26
N PRO A 61 5.89 6.53 -3.44
CA PRO A 61 4.50 6.88 -3.73
C PRO A 61 3.52 5.73 -3.43
N HIS A 62 3.93 4.48 -3.64
CA HIS A 62 3.10 3.30 -3.37
C HIS A 62 2.86 3.03 -1.88
N THR A 63 3.65 3.58 -0.96
CA THR A 63 3.45 3.43 0.50
C THR A 63 2.99 4.72 1.17
N GLN A 64 2.51 5.68 0.37
CA GLN A 64 1.96 6.95 0.85
C GLN A 64 0.48 6.85 1.24
N LEU A 65 -0.29 5.98 0.58
CA LEU A 65 -1.73 5.80 0.80
C LEU A 65 -2.01 4.48 1.52
N ALA A 66 -2.90 4.52 2.52
CA ALA A 66 -3.34 3.32 3.24
C ALA A 66 -3.94 2.26 2.31
N GLN A 67 -4.68 2.70 1.29
CA GLN A 67 -5.28 1.80 0.28
C GLN A 67 -4.23 0.97 -0.45
N ASN A 68 -3.08 1.56 -0.80
CA ASN A 68 -2.01 0.86 -1.50
C ASN A 68 -1.30 -0.15 -0.61
N ILE A 69 -1.15 0.17 0.69
CA ILE A 69 -0.60 -0.77 1.68
C ILE A 69 -1.53 -1.97 1.84
N VAL A 70 -2.84 -1.73 1.95
CA VAL A 70 -3.87 -2.79 2.01
C VAL A 70 -3.85 -3.62 0.74
N ALA A 71 -3.84 -2.99 -0.44
CA ALA A 71 -3.77 -3.67 -1.73
C ALA A 71 -2.52 -4.56 -1.83
N SER A 72 -1.35 -4.03 -1.47
CA SER A 72 -0.11 -4.81 -1.43
C SER A 72 -0.20 -5.99 -0.48
N TYR A 73 -0.85 -5.82 0.67
CA TYR A 73 -1.01 -6.92 1.63
C TYR A 73 -1.93 -8.01 1.08
N LEU A 74 -3.05 -7.62 0.46
CA LEU A 74 -4.00 -8.56 -0.13
C LEU A 74 -3.34 -9.47 -1.17
N VAL A 75 -2.44 -8.93 -1.98
CA VAL A 75 -1.75 -9.68 -3.05
C VAL A 75 -0.40 -10.28 -2.61
N GLY A 76 -0.12 -10.31 -1.31
CA GLY A 76 0.96 -11.13 -0.74
C GLY A 76 2.19 -10.39 -0.24
N GLY A 77 2.25 -9.06 -0.32
CA GLY A 77 3.35 -8.28 0.28
C GLY A 77 3.32 -8.34 1.81
N ARG A 78 4.47 -8.61 2.45
CA ARG A 78 4.62 -8.73 3.91
C ARG A 78 5.81 -7.96 4.48
N PHE A 79 6.74 -7.52 3.63
CA PHE A 79 7.82 -6.63 4.01
C PHE A 79 7.62 -5.28 3.33
N MET A 80 7.19 -4.26 4.08
CA MET A 80 6.79 -2.96 3.53
C MET A 80 7.53 -1.82 4.20
N GLU A 81 8.07 -0.92 3.42
CA GLU A 81 8.73 0.29 3.90
C GLU A 81 7.82 1.50 3.69
N LEU A 82 7.45 2.17 4.77
CA LEU A 82 6.53 3.29 4.70
C LEU A 82 7.20 4.52 4.09
N LYS A 83 6.42 5.28 3.31
CA LYS A 83 6.87 6.56 2.78
C LYS A 83 7.31 7.46 3.93
N THR A 84 8.48 8.05 3.79
CA THR A 84 9.01 9.03 4.73
C THR A 84 8.06 10.23 4.84
N VAL A 85 7.66 10.58 6.06
CA VAL A 85 6.90 11.79 6.33
C VAL A 85 7.84 12.99 6.24
N GLN A 86 7.55 13.93 5.34
CA GLN A 86 8.32 15.17 5.21
C GLN A 86 7.96 16.11 6.35
N LYS A 87 8.97 16.55 7.13
CA LYS A 87 8.78 17.58 8.16
C LYS A 87 8.73 19.00 7.57
N MET A 88 9.44 19.24 6.47
CA MET A 88 9.40 20.48 5.69
C MET A 88 8.48 20.30 4.48
N ASP A 89 7.18 20.33 4.75
CA ASP A 89 6.12 20.19 3.72
C ASP A 89 5.85 21.50 2.96
N THR A 90 6.71 22.52 3.15
CA THR A 90 6.66 23.81 2.45
C THR A 90 7.58 23.88 1.24
N LEU A 91 8.26 22.77 0.91
CA LEU A 91 9.13 22.70 -0.26
C LEU A 91 8.27 22.64 -1.51
N GLU A 92 8.36 23.67 -2.34
CA GLU A 92 7.81 23.63 -3.70
C GLU A 92 8.74 22.81 -4.59
N ILE A 93 8.21 21.70 -5.11
CA ILE A 93 8.93 20.81 -6.04
C ILE A 93 8.26 20.96 -7.40
N ASP A 94 9.05 21.34 -8.40
CA ASP A 94 8.57 21.44 -9.79
C ASP A 94 8.03 20.10 -10.28
N LYS A 95 6.86 20.15 -10.93
CA LYS A 95 6.18 18.97 -11.49
C LYS A 95 6.27 18.99 -13.02
N PRO A 96 6.47 17.83 -13.68
CA PRO A 96 6.55 16.48 -13.11
C PRO A 96 7.91 16.21 -12.44
N CYS A 97 7.88 15.73 -11.21
CA CYS A 97 9.08 15.35 -10.45
C CYS A 97 9.44 13.86 -10.57
N ILE A 98 8.72 13.14 -11.43
CA ILE A 98 8.91 11.71 -11.73
C ILE A 98 8.85 11.57 -13.25
N ASP A 99 9.88 11.00 -13.87
CA ASP A 99 9.84 10.60 -15.28
C ASP A 99 9.33 9.17 -15.39
N ALA A 100 8.05 9.01 -15.76
CA ALA A 100 7.43 7.71 -15.90
C ALA A 100 8.01 6.85 -17.05
N ARG A 101 8.87 7.41 -17.91
CA ARG A 101 9.53 6.68 -19.01
C ARG A 101 10.84 6.03 -18.59
N ASP A 102 11.31 6.33 -17.37
CA ASP A 102 12.54 5.77 -16.78
C ASP A 102 12.22 4.57 -15.86
N GLU A 103 10.99 4.03 -15.94
CA GLU A 103 10.58 2.75 -15.32
C GLU A 103 10.49 1.61 -16.34
#